data_AF-A0A3B1DXB3-F1
#
_entry.id   AF-A0A3B1DXB3-F1
#
_cell.length_a   1.000
_cell.length_b   1.000
_cell.length_c   1.000
_cell.angle_alpha   90.00
_cell.angle_beta   90.00
_cell.angle_gamma   90.00
#
_symmetry.space_group_name_H-M   'P 1'
#
loop_
_entity.id
_entity.type
_entity.pdbx_description
1 polymer ?
#
loop_
_entity_poly.entity_id
_entity_poly.type
_entity_poly.pdbx_seq_one_letter_code
_entity_poly.pdbx_strand_id
1 'polypeptide(L)'
;RKLTFQLTPLLDLLLIVLFAQYMDVSHSQTEQGDQREFQFQQEVEEKVQEKVQAERAALDKEKKELADKNQKLLEQSKQLADAEKRWQQEKKGIQKILKDVVDQQTRAGDTAAKLFQIPEKLVEQALMPLKKNRSAQEIQEIRKAFQNFAKKRGAEVIYHLLTYEELRKRCDIWQIHIAKNGEIEFYTGKESIRFRAENAQQFESKLFDQYKKVPQPKGLVIVLLSVGNVQEGIEKAALTGLPRATDRMRADSNGRTRFEYAILGYVAMSPIPETKK
;
A
#
# COMPACT_ATOMS: atom_id res chain seq x y z
N ARG A 1 80.11 -13.50 -107.55
CA ARG A 1 78.69 -13.07 -107.66
C ARG A 1 78.29 -12.49 -106.31
N LYS A 2 77.98 -11.19 -106.21
CA LYS A 2 77.53 -10.54 -104.98
C LYS A 2 76.04 -10.81 -104.79
N LEU A 3 75.64 -11.34 -103.63
CA LEU A 3 74.25 -11.51 -103.22
C LEU A 3 73.77 -10.21 -102.56
N THR A 4 72.96 -9.43 -103.28
CA THR A 4 72.18 -8.33 -102.70
C THR A 4 70.91 -8.90 -102.09
N PHE A 5 70.93 -9.13 -100.77
CA PHE A 5 69.71 -9.39 -100.00
C PHE A 5 68.87 -8.12 -99.99
N GLN A 6 67.67 -8.19 -100.58
CA GLN A 6 66.70 -7.09 -100.55
C GLN A 6 66.13 -7.00 -99.12
N LEU A 7 66.37 -5.88 -98.43
CA LEU A 7 65.92 -5.64 -97.05
C LEU A 7 64.41 -5.36 -96.92
N THR A 8 63.72 -5.11 -98.03
CA THR A 8 62.31 -4.71 -98.06
C THR A 8 61.33 -5.78 -97.55
N PRO A 9 61.44 -7.08 -97.92
CA PRO A 9 60.50 -8.11 -97.48
C PRO A 9 60.65 -8.49 -95.99
N LEU A 10 61.83 -8.30 -95.42
CA LEU A 10 62.15 -8.67 -94.04
C LEU A 10 61.58 -7.64 -93.05
N LEU A 11 61.58 -6.37 -93.44
CA LEU A 11 60.95 -5.28 -92.71
C LEU A 11 59.42 -5.44 -92.69
N ASP A 12 58.83 -5.84 -93.82
CA ASP A 12 57.39 -6.06 -93.96
C ASP A 12 56.89 -7.23 -93.10
N LEU A 13 57.66 -8.33 -93.06
CA LEU A 13 57.37 -9.47 -92.19
C LEU A 13 57.48 -9.13 -90.70
N LEU A 14 58.45 -8.28 -90.33
CA LEU A 14 58.62 -7.83 -88.95
C LEU A 14 57.46 -6.90 -88.54
N LEU A 15 57.01 -6.03 -89.45
CA LEU A 15 55.86 -5.15 -89.23
C LEU A 15 54.55 -5.94 -89.06
N ILE A 16 54.35 -7.01 -89.84
CA ILE A 16 53.20 -7.92 -89.70
C ILE A 16 53.23 -8.66 -88.35
N VAL A 17 54.39 -9.17 -87.92
CA VAL A 17 54.52 -9.86 -86.62
C VAL A 17 54.30 -8.90 -85.45
N LEU A 18 54.79 -7.66 -85.56
CA LEU A 18 54.61 -6.63 -84.53
C LEU A 18 53.15 -6.15 -84.46
N PHE A 19 52.46 -6.05 -85.60
CA PHE A 19 51.01 -5.80 -85.64
C PHE A 19 50.19 -6.97 -85.10
N ALA A 20 50.57 -8.21 -85.40
CA ALA A 20 49.91 -9.39 -84.86
C ALA A 20 50.06 -9.45 -83.34
N GLN A 21 51.26 -9.18 -82.81
CA GLN A 21 51.51 -9.08 -81.36
C GLN A 21 50.77 -7.90 -80.71
N TYR A 22 50.68 -6.76 -81.38
CA TYR A 22 49.91 -5.61 -80.89
C TYR A 22 48.40 -5.89 -80.87
N MET A 23 47.87 -6.57 -81.89
CA MET A 23 46.47 -6.99 -81.95
C MET A 23 46.14 -8.05 -80.88
N ASP A 24 47.04 -8.99 -80.61
CA ASP A 24 46.87 -10.00 -79.54
C ASP A 24 46.85 -9.34 -78.15
N VAL A 25 47.71 -8.33 -77.93
CA VAL A 25 47.75 -7.54 -76.68
C VAL A 25 46.52 -6.64 -76.55
N SER A 26 45.99 -6.10 -77.65
CA SER A 26 44.76 -5.29 -77.67
C SER A 26 43.50 -6.13 -77.46
N HIS A 27 43.42 -7.33 -78.02
CA HIS A 27 42.28 -8.23 -77.83
C HIS A 27 42.24 -8.84 -76.42
N SER A 28 43.40 -9.21 -75.88
CA SER A 28 43.50 -9.74 -74.51
C SER A 28 43.14 -8.74 -73.40
N GLN A 29 43.35 -7.43 -73.61
CA GLN A 29 42.93 -6.39 -72.65
C GLN A 29 41.42 -6.12 -72.66
N THR A 30 40.74 -6.31 -73.79
CA THR A 30 39.32 -5.97 -73.94
C THR A 30 38.43 -7.11 -73.41
N GLU A 31 38.74 -8.37 -73.74
CA GLU A 31 37.99 -9.53 -73.25
C GLU A 31 38.21 -9.81 -71.76
N GLN A 32 39.42 -9.56 -71.23
CA GLN A 32 39.70 -9.67 -69.80
C GLN A 32 39.15 -8.47 -68.99
N GLY A 33 39.01 -7.29 -69.62
CA GLY A 33 38.38 -6.12 -69.02
C GLY A 33 36.88 -6.34 -68.79
N ASP A 34 36.17 -6.76 -69.84
CA ASP A 34 34.73 -7.04 -69.79
C ASP A 34 34.39 -8.20 -68.83
N GLN A 35 35.20 -9.27 -68.83
CA GLN A 35 35.01 -10.40 -67.89
C GLN A 35 35.26 -9.99 -66.43
N ARG A 36 36.25 -9.12 -66.16
CA ARG A 36 36.52 -8.62 -64.80
C ARG A 36 35.47 -7.62 -64.34
N GLU A 37 35.00 -6.73 -65.21
CA GLU A 37 33.90 -5.82 -64.88
C GLU A 37 32.60 -6.58 -64.60
N PHE A 38 32.29 -7.61 -65.39
CA PHE A 38 31.11 -8.46 -65.16
C PHE A 38 31.20 -9.26 -63.86
N GLN A 39 32.37 -9.84 -63.55
CA GLN A 39 32.61 -10.52 -62.27
C GLN A 39 32.52 -9.56 -61.08
N PHE A 40 33.07 -8.36 -61.20
CA PHE A 40 32.99 -7.33 -60.16
C PHE A 40 31.55 -6.85 -59.95
N GLN A 41 30.78 -6.66 -61.03
CA GLN A 41 29.36 -6.31 -60.93
C GLN A 41 28.54 -7.41 -60.26
N GLN A 42 28.75 -8.68 -60.62
CA GLN A 42 28.08 -9.80 -59.94
C GLN A 42 28.43 -9.89 -58.45
N GLU A 43 29.72 -9.73 -58.09
CA GLU A 43 30.15 -9.78 -56.70
C GLU A 43 29.60 -8.60 -55.88
N VAL A 44 29.46 -7.42 -56.49
CA VAL A 44 28.84 -6.25 -55.88
C VAL A 44 27.33 -6.46 -55.72
N GLU A 45 26.63 -6.96 -56.74
CA GLU A 45 25.20 -7.29 -56.66
C GLU A 45 24.90 -8.34 -55.60
N GLU A 46 25.72 -9.39 -55.50
CA GLU A 46 25.57 -10.43 -54.49
C GLU A 46 25.78 -9.88 -53.08
N LYS A 47 26.83 -9.08 -52.86
CA LYS A 47 27.06 -8.39 -51.57
C LYS A 47 25.96 -7.39 -51.22
N VAL A 48 25.39 -6.71 -52.20
CA VAL A 48 24.26 -5.79 -52.00
C VAL A 48 23.00 -6.58 -51.64
N GLN A 49 22.70 -7.68 -52.33
CA GLN A 49 21.57 -8.54 -51.99
C GLN A 49 21.71 -9.16 -50.60
N GLU A 50 22.91 -9.63 -50.24
CA GLU A 50 23.18 -10.21 -48.92
C GLU A 50 22.98 -9.17 -47.81
N LYS A 51 23.47 -7.93 -47.99
CA LYS A 51 23.22 -6.82 -47.07
C LYS A 51 21.73 -6.47 -46.95
N VAL A 52 21.01 -6.40 -48.06
CA VAL A 52 19.57 -6.11 -48.07
C VAL A 52 18.78 -7.23 -47.37
N GLN A 53 19.16 -8.49 -47.55
CA GLN A 53 18.53 -9.61 -46.85
C GLN A 53 18.83 -9.59 -45.35
N ALA A 54 20.07 -9.31 -44.96
CA ALA A 54 20.46 -9.17 -43.56
C ALA A 54 19.73 -8.00 -42.87
N GLU A 55 19.60 -6.86 -43.54
CA GLU A 55 18.89 -5.69 -43.02
C GLU A 55 17.38 -5.93 -42.90
N ARG A 56 16.75 -6.61 -43.88
CA ARG A 56 15.36 -7.05 -43.78
C ARG A 56 15.13 -8.02 -42.61
N ALA A 57 16.03 -8.98 -42.42
CA ALA A 57 15.94 -9.92 -41.30
C ALA A 57 16.09 -9.20 -39.94
N ALA A 58 16.97 -8.19 -39.85
CA ALA A 58 17.13 -7.36 -38.67
C ALA A 58 15.85 -6.54 -38.38
N LEU A 59 15.29 -5.90 -39.41
CA LEU A 59 14.03 -5.14 -39.31
C LEU A 59 12.84 -6.02 -38.89
N ASP A 60 12.74 -7.24 -39.40
CA ASP A 60 11.66 -8.16 -39.02
C ASP A 60 11.81 -8.65 -37.58
N LYS A 61 13.05 -8.84 -37.10
CA LYS A 61 13.33 -9.14 -35.71
C LYS A 61 12.94 -7.96 -34.80
N GLU A 62 13.31 -6.75 -35.17
CA GLU A 62 12.97 -5.54 -34.41
C GLU A 62 11.46 -5.30 -34.37
N LYS A 63 10.75 -5.49 -35.49
CA LYS A 63 9.28 -5.41 -35.54
C LYS A 63 8.61 -6.42 -34.61
N LYS A 64 9.11 -7.66 -34.55
CA LYS A 64 8.60 -8.67 -33.62
C LYS A 64 8.83 -8.27 -32.17
N GLU A 65 10.04 -7.81 -31.84
CA GLU A 65 10.35 -7.34 -30.48
C GLU A 65 9.50 -6.13 -30.07
N LEU A 66 9.22 -5.21 -31.00
CA LEU A 66 8.32 -4.07 -30.78
C LEU A 66 6.87 -4.52 -30.56
N ALA A 67 6.39 -5.50 -31.34
CA ALA A 67 5.06 -6.06 -31.17
C ALA A 67 4.90 -6.72 -29.79
N ASP A 68 5.88 -7.53 -29.38
CA ASP A 68 5.88 -8.19 -28.06
C ASP A 68 5.92 -7.17 -26.92
N LYS A 69 6.75 -6.12 -27.04
CA LYS A 69 6.81 -5.02 -26.07
C LYS A 69 5.46 -4.28 -25.97
N ASN A 70 4.84 -3.97 -27.10
CA ASN A 70 3.54 -3.30 -27.13
C ASN A 70 2.45 -4.16 -26.51
N GLN A 71 2.44 -5.46 -26.77
CA GLN A 71 1.49 -6.39 -26.16
C GLN A 71 1.68 -6.45 -24.64
N LYS A 72 2.93 -6.52 -24.16
CA LYS A 72 3.25 -6.51 -22.73
C LYS A 72 2.84 -5.20 -22.04
N LEU A 73 3.03 -4.05 -22.69
CA LEU A 73 2.57 -2.76 -22.20
C LEU A 73 1.04 -2.68 -22.10
N LEU A 74 0.33 -3.26 -23.08
CA LEU A 74 -1.12 -3.36 -23.06
C LEU A 74 -1.63 -4.22 -21.89
N GLU A 75 -0.97 -5.33 -21.61
CA GLU A 75 -1.26 -6.20 -20.47
C GLU A 75 -1.05 -5.46 -19.15
N GLN A 76 0.07 -4.75 -19.00
CA GLN A 76 0.39 -3.95 -17.81
C GLN A 76 -0.62 -2.81 -17.61
N SER A 77 -1.01 -2.11 -18.68
CA SER A 77 -2.01 -1.05 -18.63
C SER A 77 -3.36 -1.57 -18.14
N LYS A 78 -3.79 -2.75 -18.61
CA LYS A 78 -5.01 -3.41 -18.11
C LYS A 78 -4.90 -3.76 -16.63
N GLN A 79 -3.78 -4.34 -16.20
CA GLN A 79 -3.56 -4.68 -14.78
C GLN A 79 -3.60 -3.45 -13.88
N LEU A 80 -2.99 -2.34 -14.32
CA LEU A 80 -3.04 -1.07 -13.59
C LEU A 80 -4.45 -0.51 -13.50
N ALA A 81 -5.22 -0.54 -14.60
CA ALA A 81 -6.61 -0.09 -14.60
C ALA A 81 -7.50 -0.90 -13.65
N ASP A 82 -7.30 -2.22 -13.57
CA ASP A 82 -8.05 -3.08 -12.64
C ASP A 82 -7.62 -2.87 -11.19
N ALA A 83 -6.32 -2.70 -10.93
CA ALA A 83 -5.82 -2.35 -9.60
C ALA A 83 -6.39 -1.00 -9.13
N GLU A 84 -6.44 0.00 -10.01
CA GLU A 84 -7.00 1.31 -9.69
C GLU A 84 -8.50 1.23 -9.39
N LYS A 85 -9.26 0.44 -10.15
CA LYS A 85 -10.68 0.19 -9.81
C LYS A 85 -10.85 -0.44 -8.43
N ARG A 86 -10.02 -1.42 -8.06
CA ARG A 86 -10.06 -2.06 -6.73
C ARG A 86 -9.74 -1.05 -5.63
N TRP A 87 -8.68 -0.25 -5.81
CA TRP A 87 -8.32 0.82 -4.88
C TRP A 87 -9.44 1.85 -4.69
N GLN A 88 -10.12 2.24 -5.77
CA GLN A 88 -11.26 3.17 -5.68
C GLN A 88 -12.46 2.57 -4.95
N GLN A 89 -12.75 1.28 -5.16
CA GLN A 89 -13.81 0.58 -4.44
C GLN A 89 -13.51 0.45 -2.95
N GLU A 90 -12.27 0.08 -2.61
CA GLU A 90 -11.81 -0.03 -1.23
C GLU A 90 -11.84 1.31 -0.51
N LYS A 91 -11.37 2.38 -1.15
CA LYS A 91 -11.45 3.75 -0.64
C LYS A 91 -12.88 4.16 -0.34
N LYS A 92 -13.83 3.89 -1.24
CA LYS A 92 -15.26 4.17 -1.02
C LYS A 92 -15.82 3.37 0.16
N GLY A 93 -15.42 2.11 0.29
CA GLY A 93 -15.80 1.26 1.43
C GLY A 93 -15.32 1.82 2.76
N ILE A 94 -14.05 2.22 2.82
CA ILE A 94 -13.43 2.82 4.02
C ILE A 94 -14.07 4.16 4.36
N GLN A 95 -14.31 5.03 3.38
CA GLN A 95 -15.00 6.31 3.61
C GLN A 95 -16.39 6.11 4.19
N LYS A 96 -17.12 5.09 3.75
CA LYS A 96 -18.43 4.76 4.30
C LYS A 96 -18.33 4.30 5.76
N ILE A 97 -17.41 3.39 6.07
CA ILE A 97 -17.19 2.90 7.43
C ILE A 97 -16.78 4.05 8.36
N LEU A 98 -15.85 4.91 7.91
CA LEU A 98 -15.39 6.06 8.69
C LEU A 98 -16.56 7.01 9.00
N LYS A 99 -17.40 7.28 8.00
CA LYS A 99 -18.61 8.10 8.19
C LYS A 99 -19.56 7.46 9.19
N ASP A 100 -19.83 6.16 9.06
CA ASP A 100 -20.73 5.43 9.96
C ASP A 100 -20.21 5.44 11.41
N VAL A 101 -18.89 5.29 11.61
CA VAL A 101 -18.24 5.33 12.92
C VAL A 101 -18.30 6.75 13.53
N VAL A 102 -18.02 7.79 12.76
CA VAL A 102 -18.13 9.18 13.22
C VAL A 102 -19.58 9.52 13.57
N ASP A 103 -20.55 9.07 12.76
CA ASP A 103 -21.97 9.29 13.02
C ASP A 103 -22.45 8.53 14.26
N GLN A 104 -21.93 7.33 14.52
CA GLN A 104 -22.20 6.57 15.75
C GLN A 104 -21.58 7.25 16.98
N GLN A 105 -20.33 7.71 16.88
CA GLN A 105 -19.64 8.40 17.97
C GLN A 105 -20.34 9.73 18.30
N THR A 106 -20.78 10.47 17.30
CA THR A 106 -21.55 11.71 17.48
C THR A 106 -22.88 11.42 18.16
N ARG A 107 -23.62 10.41 17.71
CA ARG A 107 -24.89 10.00 18.34
C ARG A 107 -24.72 9.52 19.78
N ALA A 108 -23.68 8.73 20.06
CA ALA A 108 -23.35 8.28 21.40
C ALA A 108 -22.93 9.45 22.30
N GLY A 109 -22.12 10.38 21.78
CA GLY A 109 -21.69 11.60 22.46
C GLY A 109 -22.85 12.56 22.75
N ASP A 110 -23.76 12.76 21.80
CA ASP A 110 -24.96 13.59 21.98
C ASP A 110 -25.96 12.95 22.95
N THR A 111 -26.10 11.62 22.91
CA THR A 111 -26.95 10.89 23.87
C THR A 111 -26.37 10.96 25.27
N ALA A 112 -25.06 10.75 25.42
CA ALA A 112 -24.36 10.95 26.69
C ALA A 112 -24.47 12.41 27.16
N ALA A 113 -24.27 13.39 26.29
CA ALA A 113 -24.43 14.80 26.64
C ALA A 113 -25.87 15.13 27.08
N LYS A 114 -26.90 14.58 26.42
CA LYS A 114 -28.31 14.73 26.83
C LYS A 114 -28.61 14.06 28.17
N LEU A 115 -28.05 12.87 28.43
CA LEU A 115 -28.17 12.19 29.72
C LEU A 115 -27.48 12.96 30.86
N PHE A 116 -26.44 13.74 30.54
CA PHE A 116 -25.67 14.57 31.49
C PHE A 116 -26.00 16.07 31.44
N GLN A 117 -26.98 16.50 30.64
CA GLN A 117 -27.63 17.81 30.79
C GLN A 117 -28.52 17.76 32.02
N ILE A 118 -27.89 17.69 33.19
CA ILE A 118 -28.55 17.75 34.48
C ILE A 118 -28.88 19.23 34.72
N PRO A 119 -30.16 19.60 34.85
CA PRO A 119 -30.58 20.95 35.21
C PRO A 119 -29.79 21.46 36.41
N GLU A 120 -29.35 22.72 36.38
CA GLU A 120 -28.51 23.32 37.44
C GLU A 120 -29.13 23.16 38.83
N LYS A 121 -30.46 23.16 38.90
CA LYS A 121 -31.26 22.91 40.11
C LYS A 121 -31.03 21.51 40.73
N LEU A 122 -30.85 20.47 39.92
CA LEU A 122 -30.55 19.10 40.38
C LEU A 122 -29.08 18.96 40.82
N VAL A 123 -28.16 19.67 40.16
CA VAL A 123 -26.75 19.75 40.61
C VAL A 123 -26.67 20.45 41.97
N GLU A 124 -27.43 21.54 42.17
CA GLU A 124 -27.49 22.22 43.48
C GLU A 124 -28.08 21.34 44.58
N GLN A 125 -29.15 20.58 44.29
CA GLN A 125 -29.74 19.62 45.22
C GLN A 125 -28.79 18.46 45.56
N ALA A 126 -28.00 17.97 44.60
CA ALA A 126 -27.01 16.92 44.84
C ALA A 126 -25.76 17.41 45.58
N LEU A 127 -25.41 18.70 45.48
CA LEU A 127 -24.32 19.34 46.22
C LEU A 127 -24.72 19.80 47.63
N MET A 128 -26.02 19.93 47.93
CA MET A 128 -26.52 20.34 49.26
C MET A 128 -26.02 19.46 50.43
N PRO A 129 -25.96 18.12 50.32
CA PRO A 129 -25.40 17.26 51.36
C PRO A 129 -23.89 17.48 51.55
N LEU A 130 -23.16 17.79 50.48
CA LEU A 130 -21.71 18.01 50.48
C LEU A 130 -21.32 19.38 51.06
N LYS A 131 -22.22 20.38 50.97
CA LYS A 131 -22.07 21.70 51.61
C LYS A 131 -21.92 21.66 53.12
N LYS A 132 -22.33 20.57 53.79
CA LYS A 132 -22.15 20.40 55.24
C LYS A 132 -20.73 20.01 55.65
N ASN A 133 -19.96 19.37 54.76
CA ASN A 133 -18.67 18.74 55.10
C ASN A 133 -17.49 19.22 54.23
N ARG A 134 -17.69 20.20 53.35
CA ARG A 134 -16.65 20.75 52.46
C ARG A 134 -16.67 22.26 52.41
N SER A 135 -15.52 22.86 52.11
CA SER A 135 -15.34 24.29 52.00
C SER A 135 -16.08 24.87 50.78
N ALA A 136 -16.44 26.15 50.85
CA ALA A 136 -17.10 26.84 49.75
C ALA A 136 -16.27 26.84 48.45
N GLN A 137 -14.93 26.87 48.57
CA GLN A 137 -14.01 26.79 47.44
C GLN A 137 -14.03 25.42 46.74
N GLU A 138 -13.96 24.32 47.48
CA GLU A 138 -14.03 22.96 46.91
C GLU A 138 -15.35 22.72 46.16
N ILE A 139 -16.45 23.29 46.66
CA ILE A 139 -17.77 23.16 46.01
C ILE A 139 -17.84 23.97 44.72
N GLN A 140 -17.15 25.10 44.68
CA GLN A 140 -17.01 25.93 43.48
C GLN A 140 -16.11 25.27 42.44
N GLU A 141 -15.07 24.55 42.87
CA GLU A 141 -14.23 23.72 42.01
C GLU A 141 -14.99 22.53 41.42
N ILE A 142 -15.77 21.81 42.24
CA ILE A 142 -16.64 20.72 41.77
C ILE A 142 -17.67 21.25 40.77
N ARG A 143 -18.26 22.42 41.02
CA ARG A 143 -19.20 23.07 40.09
C ARG A 143 -18.52 23.45 38.78
N LYS A 144 -17.33 24.06 38.83
CA LYS A 144 -16.53 24.38 37.63
C LYS A 144 -16.13 23.13 36.86
N ALA A 145 -15.73 22.06 37.56
CA ALA A 145 -15.43 20.77 36.95
C ALA A 145 -16.65 20.23 36.21
N PHE A 146 -17.83 20.24 36.84
CA PHE A 146 -19.09 19.80 36.22
C PHE A 146 -19.50 20.64 34.99
N GLN A 147 -19.36 21.97 35.07
CA GLN A 147 -19.66 22.87 33.95
C GLN A 147 -18.65 22.73 32.79
N ASN A 148 -17.37 22.54 33.10
CA ASN A 148 -16.36 22.22 32.10
C ASN A 148 -16.62 20.84 31.48
N PHE A 149 -17.16 19.91 32.25
CA PHE A 149 -17.53 18.58 31.80
C PHE A 149 -18.72 18.57 30.84
N ALA A 150 -19.76 19.36 31.14
CA ALA A 150 -20.92 19.55 30.27
C ALA A 150 -20.57 20.21 28.92
N LYS A 151 -19.42 20.89 28.83
CA LYS A 151 -18.90 21.50 27.60
C LYS A 151 -18.04 20.54 26.76
N LYS A 152 -17.61 19.40 27.30
CA LYS A 152 -16.84 18.38 26.57
C LYS A 152 -17.80 17.52 25.73
N ARG A 153 -17.34 17.07 24.55
CA ARG A 153 -18.11 16.23 23.60
C ARG A 153 -17.32 15.00 23.16
N GLY A 154 -18.01 13.90 22.86
CA GLY A 154 -17.43 12.71 22.23
C GLY A 154 -16.60 11.82 23.16
N ALA A 155 -15.42 11.40 22.70
CA ALA A 155 -14.57 10.39 23.35
C ALA A 155 -14.14 10.75 24.78
N GLU A 156 -13.92 12.04 25.09
CA GLU A 156 -13.49 12.49 26.42
C GLU A 156 -14.56 12.30 27.50
N VAL A 157 -15.83 12.47 27.15
CA VAL A 157 -16.97 12.24 28.07
C VAL A 157 -17.11 10.73 28.31
N ILE A 158 -17.00 9.91 27.27
CA ILE A 158 -17.06 8.45 27.37
C ILE A 158 -15.92 7.91 28.25
N TYR A 159 -14.70 8.39 28.04
CA TYR A 159 -13.53 7.98 28.81
C TYR A 159 -13.76 8.23 30.31
N HIS A 160 -14.27 9.41 30.65
CA HIS A 160 -14.39 9.86 32.02
C HIS A 160 -15.67 9.34 32.72
N LEU A 161 -16.73 9.03 31.98
CA LEU A 161 -17.88 8.25 32.48
C LEU A 161 -17.50 6.81 32.79
N LEU A 162 -16.69 6.17 31.95
CA LEU A 162 -16.20 4.81 32.18
C LEU A 162 -15.19 4.76 33.34
N THR A 163 -14.54 5.86 33.68
CA THR A 163 -13.66 5.91 34.86
C THR A 163 -14.42 6.07 36.18
N TYR A 164 -15.73 6.31 36.16
CA TYR A 164 -16.55 6.44 37.36
C TYR A 164 -16.67 5.11 38.10
N GLU A 165 -16.42 5.11 39.42
CA GLU A 165 -16.33 3.90 40.24
C GLU A 165 -17.59 3.02 40.18
N GLU A 166 -18.77 3.60 39.98
CA GLU A 166 -20.04 2.87 39.90
C GLU A 166 -20.14 1.93 38.69
N LEU A 167 -19.61 2.34 37.52
CA LEU A 167 -19.54 1.45 36.36
C LEU A 167 -18.51 0.36 36.60
N ARG A 168 -17.33 0.70 37.13
CA ARG A 168 -16.28 -0.26 37.49
C ARG A 168 -16.74 -1.30 38.52
N LYS A 169 -17.72 -0.98 39.38
CA LYS A 169 -18.33 -1.97 40.28
C LYS A 169 -19.05 -3.08 39.50
N ARG A 170 -19.70 -2.76 38.38
CA ARG A 170 -20.61 -3.66 37.65
C ARG A 170 -20.04 -4.26 36.35
N CYS A 171 -19.06 -3.60 35.73
CA CYS A 171 -18.40 -4.08 34.51
C CYS A 171 -16.89 -3.91 34.59
N ASP A 172 -16.16 -4.76 33.85
CA ASP A 172 -14.74 -4.55 33.61
C ASP A 172 -14.56 -3.71 32.36
N ILE A 173 -13.61 -2.77 32.42
CA ILE A 173 -13.31 -1.88 31.29
C ILE A 173 -11.92 -2.21 30.82
N TRP A 174 -11.85 -2.68 29.58
CA TRP A 174 -10.61 -3.00 28.92
C TRP A 174 -10.30 -1.92 27.90
N GLN A 175 -9.02 -1.59 27.78
CA GLN A 175 -8.55 -0.55 26.88
C GLN A 175 -7.57 -1.18 25.90
N ILE A 176 -7.74 -0.87 24.63
CA ILE A 176 -6.82 -1.19 23.56
C ILE A 176 -6.34 0.13 22.97
N HIS A 177 -5.03 0.34 22.97
CA HIS A 177 -4.40 1.48 22.33
C HIS A 177 -3.40 1.00 21.29
N ILE A 178 -3.50 1.52 20.05
CA ILE A 178 -2.50 1.25 19.02
C ILE A 178 -1.50 2.40 19.01
N ALA A 179 -0.31 2.16 19.54
CA ALA A 179 0.76 3.16 19.60
C ALA A 179 1.35 3.42 18.21
N LYS A 180 1.99 4.59 18.03
CA LYS A 180 2.59 5.06 16.76
C LYS A 180 3.55 4.04 16.11
N ASN A 181 4.23 3.23 16.91
CA ASN A 181 5.16 2.19 16.43
C ASN A 181 4.44 0.92 15.92
N GLY A 182 3.10 0.91 15.87
CA GLY A 182 2.28 -0.23 15.46
C GLY A 182 2.10 -1.29 16.56
N GLU A 183 2.53 -1.01 17.79
CA GLU A 183 2.32 -1.87 18.94
C GLU A 183 0.92 -1.66 19.51
N ILE A 184 0.24 -2.76 19.80
CA ILE A 184 -1.09 -2.78 20.40
C ILE A 184 -0.90 -3.03 21.89
N GLU A 185 -1.29 -2.05 22.69
CA GLU A 185 -1.33 -2.13 24.13
C GLU A 185 -2.75 -2.51 24.57
N PHE A 186 -2.87 -3.61 25.29
CA PHE A 186 -4.13 -4.11 25.83
C PHE A 186 -4.07 -4.09 27.35
N TYR A 187 -4.94 -3.28 27.95
CA TYR A 187 -5.02 -3.08 29.38
C TYR A 187 -6.36 -3.55 29.93
N THR A 188 -6.32 -4.38 30.97
CA THR A 188 -7.53 -4.99 31.55
C THR A 188 -7.97 -4.36 32.87
N GLY A 189 -7.42 -3.19 33.21
CA GLY A 189 -7.63 -2.54 34.51
C GLY A 189 -6.64 -2.97 35.59
N LYS A 190 -5.89 -4.05 35.36
CA LYS A 190 -4.85 -4.56 36.27
C LYS A 190 -3.52 -4.74 35.56
N GLU A 191 -3.55 -5.37 34.39
CA GLU A 191 -2.35 -5.74 33.64
C GLU A 191 -2.38 -5.08 32.27
N SER A 192 -1.19 -4.67 31.81
CA SER A 192 -0.97 -4.19 30.45
C SER A 192 -0.15 -5.22 29.69
N ILE A 193 -0.65 -5.61 28.52
CA ILE A 193 -0.06 -6.62 27.66
C ILE A 193 0.15 -5.99 26.29
N ARG A 194 1.31 -6.21 25.69
CA ARG A 194 1.64 -5.67 24.37
C ARG A 194 1.75 -6.77 23.33
N PHE A 195 1.23 -6.53 22.14
CA PHE A 195 1.39 -7.41 20.99
C PHE A 195 1.34 -6.61 19.69
N ARG A 196 1.63 -7.26 18.56
CA ARG A 196 1.50 -6.68 17.21
C ARG A 196 0.60 -7.52 16.35
N ALA A 197 -0.19 -6.91 15.47
CA ALA A 197 -1.01 -7.61 14.50
C ALA A 197 -1.02 -6.82 13.19
N GLU A 198 -0.79 -7.53 12.08
CA GLU A 198 -0.70 -6.92 10.75
C GLU A 198 -2.03 -6.99 9.98
N ASN A 199 -2.93 -7.89 10.39
CA ASN A 199 -4.23 -8.09 9.77
C ASN A 199 -5.29 -8.49 10.81
N ALA A 200 -6.56 -8.44 10.40
CA ALA A 200 -7.70 -8.69 11.28
C ALA A 200 -7.66 -10.08 11.93
N GLN A 201 -7.18 -11.10 11.22
CA GLN A 201 -7.13 -12.49 11.70
C GLN A 201 -6.07 -12.67 12.79
N GLN A 202 -4.91 -12.04 12.61
CA GLN A 202 -3.85 -11.99 13.62
C GLN A 202 -4.31 -11.18 14.84
N PHE A 203 -5.01 -10.06 14.63
CA PHE A 203 -5.54 -9.26 15.73
C PHE A 203 -6.53 -10.06 16.57
N GLU A 204 -7.50 -10.71 15.92
CA GLU A 204 -8.50 -11.55 16.58
C GLU A 204 -7.84 -12.67 17.40
N SER A 205 -6.95 -13.45 16.78
CA SER A 205 -6.28 -14.57 17.45
C SER A 205 -5.45 -14.10 18.63
N LYS A 206 -4.62 -13.07 18.45
CA LYS A 206 -3.75 -12.57 19.53
C LYS A 206 -4.54 -11.96 20.68
N LEU A 207 -5.59 -11.19 20.40
CA LEU A 207 -6.45 -10.63 21.44
C LEU A 207 -7.17 -11.75 22.21
N PHE A 208 -7.67 -12.77 21.51
CA PHE A 208 -8.29 -13.93 22.14
C PHE A 208 -7.30 -14.71 23.02
N ASP A 209 -6.06 -14.89 22.55
CA ASP A 209 -5.01 -15.55 23.33
C ASP A 209 -4.65 -14.76 24.61
N GLN A 210 -4.67 -13.42 24.56
CA GLN A 210 -4.48 -12.61 25.78
C GLN A 210 -5.70 -12.68 26.69
N TYR A 211 -6.91 -12.64 26.14
CA TYR A 211 -8.16 -12.83 26.89
C TYR A 211 -8.14 -14.14 27.71
N LYS A 212 -7.60 -15.23 27.15
CA LYS A 212 -7.49 -16.52 27.86
C LYS A 212 -6.54 -16.50 29.06
N LYS A 213 -5.65 -15.53 29.14
CA LYS A 213 -4.65 -15.40 30.21
C LYS A 213 -5.10 -14.47 31.33
N VAL A 214 -6.08 -13.60 31.08
CA VAL A 214 -6.57 -12.71 32.12
C VAL A 214 -7.52 -13.41 33.08
N PRO A 215 -7.57 -12.99 34.35
CA PRO A 215 -8.54 -13.50 35.31
C PRO A 215 -9.97 -13.36 34.78
N GLN A 216 -10.85 -14.27 35.21
CA GLN A 216 -12.22 -14.32 34.73
C GLN A 216 -12.91 -12.94 34.93
N PRO A 217 -13.38 -12.30 33.85
CA PRO A 217 -14.01 -11.00 33.94
C PRO A 217 -15.42 -11.10 34.55
N LYS A 218 -15.96 -9.95 34.95
CA LYS A 218 -17.35 -9.77 35.37
C LYS A 218 -18.32 -10.11 34.24
N GLY A 219 -19.63 -10.13 34.55
CA GLY A 219 -20.68 -10.44 33.57
C GLY A 219 -20.78 -9.47 32.39
N LEU A 220 -20.13 -8.30 32.46
CA LEU A 220 -20.05 -7.32 31.38
C LEU A 220 -18.62 -6.79 31.25
N VAL A 221 -18.10 -6.81 30.02
CA VAL A 221 -16.81 -6.23 29.64
C VAL A 221 -17.03 -5.21 28.53
N ILE A 222 -16.50 -4.00 28.71
CA ILE A 222 -16.50 -2.95 27.70
C ILE A 222 -15.07 -2.74 27.20
N VAL A 223 -14.83 -3.00 25.92
CA VAL A 223 -13.52 -2.85 25.28
C VAL A 223 -13.45 -1.52 24.54
N LEU A 224 -12.53 -0.65 24.93
CA LEU A 224 -12.33 0.67 24.34
C LEU A 224 -11.13 0.65 23.40
N LEU A 225 -11.35 0.88 22.11
CA LEU A 225 -10.28 0.96 21.12
C LEU A 225 -9.92 2.41 20.82
N SER A 226 -8.65 2.76 21.00
CA SER A 226 -8.06 4.03 20.59
C SER A 226 -6.88 3.79 19.66
N VAL A 227 -6.64 4.73 18.75
CA VAL A 227 -5.58 4.64 17.74
C VAL A 227 -4.68 5.86 17.80
N GLY A 228 -3.37 5.65 17.80
CA GLY A 228 -2.37 6.69 17.64
C GLY A 228 -2.14 7.03 16.17
N ASN A 229 -1.04 7.72 15.88
CA ASN A 229 -0.64 8.01 14.50
C ASN A 229 0.02 6.78 13.88
N VAL A 230 -0.77 5.85 13.33
CA VAL A 230 -0.33 4.54 12.87
C VAL A 230 -0.53 4.34 11.37
N GLN A 231 0.16 3.35 10.81
CA GLN A 231 -0.08 2.95 9.42
C GLN A 231 -1.50 2.41 9.26
N GLU A 232 -2.16 2.80 8.16
CA GLU A 232 -3.58 2.51 7.87
C GLU A 232 -3.92 1.01 7.94
N GLY A 233 -2.97 0.13 7.59
CA GLY A 233 -3.16 -1.32 7.67
C GLY A 233 -3.38 -1.85 9.09
N ILE A 234 -2.68 -1.30 10.08
CA ILE A 234 -2.74 -1.75 11.49
C ILE A 234 -4.04 -1.26 12.15
N GLU A 235 -4.43 -0.01 11.88
CA GLU A 235 -5.72 0.52 12.31
C GLU A 235 -6.87 -0.32 11.74
N LYS A 236 -6.85 -0.58 10.43
CA LYS A 236 -7.87 -1.41 9.76
C LYS A 236 -7.93 -2.83 10.32
N ALA A 237 -6.78 -3.42 10.63
CA ALA A 237 -6.70 -4.73 11.27
C ALA A 237 -7.45 -4.75 12.61
N ALA A 238 -7.25 -3.74 13.46
CA ALA A 238 -7.93 -3.65 14.75
C ALA A 238 -9.43 -3.35 14.61
N LEU A 239 -9.81 -2.40 13.75
CA LEU A 239 -11.22 -2.05 13.52
C LEU A 239 -12.04 -3.23 13.01
N THR A 240 -11.44 -4.07 12.16
CA THR A 240 -12.11 -5.25 11.58
C THR A 240 -12.00 -6.47 12.50
N GLY A 241 -10.89 -6.59 13.25
CA GLY A 241 -10.61 -7.75 14.11
C GLY A 241 -11.30 -7.69 15.47
N LEU A 242 -11.52 -6.50 16.03
CA LEU A 242 -12.14 -6.34 17.35
C LEU A 242 -13.56 -6.93 17.44
N PRO A 243 -14.49 -6.66 16.50
CA PRO A 243 -15.82 -7.27 16.54
C PRO A 243 -15.74 -8.80 16.52
N ARG A 244 -14.91 -9.36 15.64
CA ARG A 244 -14.69 -10.82 15.52
C ARG A 244 -14.15 -11.40 16.82
N ALA A 245 -13.19 -10.72 17.44
CA ALA A 245 -12.62 -11.13 18.71
C ALA A 245 -13.69 -11.14 19.80
N THR A 246 -14.50 -10.08 19.90
CA THR A 246 -15.57 -9.99 20.91
C THR A 246 -16.66 -11.03 20.73
N ASP A 247 -17.04 -11.34 19.49
CA ASP A 247 -18.01 -12.41 19.21
C ASP A 247 -17.45 -13.78 19.59
N ARG A 248 -16.18 -14.03 19.27
CA ARG A 248 -15.48 -15.26 19.65
C ARG A 248 -15.33 -15.39 21.18
N MET A 249 -14.98 -14.32 21.89
CA MET A 249 -14.92 -14.29 23.35
C MET A 249 -16.30 -14.53 23.98
N ARG A 250 -17.37 -13.96 23.40
CA ARG A 250 -18.75 -14.19 23.85
C ARG A 250 -19.14 -15.66 23.70
N ALA A 251 -18.86 -16.26 22.55
CA ALA A 251 -19.12 -17.68 22.29
C ALA A 251 -18.34 -18.57 23.27
N ASP A 252 -17.07 -18.26 23.52
CA ASP A 252 -16.22 -18.99 24.48
C ASP A 252 -16.72 -18.91 25.92
N SER A 253 -17.30 -17.77 26.32
CA SER A 253 -17.89 -17.61 27.65
C SER A 253 -19.25 -18.34 27.82
N ASN A 254 -19.74 -19.03 26.78
CA ASN A 254 -21.10 -19.58 26.71
C ASN A 254 -22.17 -18.51 27.02
N GLY A 255 -21.93 -17.26 26.62
CA GLY A 255 -22.82 -16.13 26.89
C GLY A 255 -22.87 -15.66 28.34
N ARG A 256 -22.06 -16.22 29.26
CA ARG A 256 -22.01 -15.78 30.67
C ARG A 256 -21.43 -14.39 30.83
N THR A 257 -20.51 -14.01 29.93
CA THR A 257 -19.93 -12.67 29.89
C THR A 257 -20.34 -11.99 28.61
N ARG A 258 -20.95 -10.81 28.75
CA ARG A 258 -21.26 -9.94 27.61
C ARG A 258 -20.04 -9.08 27.30
N PHE A 259 -19.53 -9.19 26.08
CA PHE A 259 -18.49 -8.29 25.55
C PHE A 259 -19.14 -7.24 24.66
N GLU A 260 -18.88 -5.98 24.95
CA GLU A 260 -19.25 -4.82 24.13
C GLU A 260 -17.99 -4.04 23.80
N TYR A 261 -17.99 -3.29 22.70
CA TYR A 261 -16.85 -2.46 22.33
C TYR A 261 -17.26 -1.06 21.89
N ALA A 262 -16.36 -0.11 22.06
CA ALA A 262 -16.50 1.25 21.56
C ALA A 262 -15.17 1.72 20.94
N ILE A 263 -15.28 2.35 19.77
CA ILE A 263 -14.15 2.95 19.08
C ILE A 263 -14.07 4.42 19.50
N LEU A 264 -13.00 4.77 20.22
CA LEU A 264 -12.73 6.13 20.70
C LEU A 264 -12.10 7.01 19.63
N GLY A 265 -11.48 6.41 18.60
CA GLY A 265 -10.81 7.12 17.53
C GLY A 265 -9.38 7.55 17.90
N TYR A 266 -8.94 8.67 17.33
CA TYR A 266 -7.56 9.14 17.45
C TYR A 266 -7.23 9.66 18.86
N VAL A 267 -6.17 9.11 19.46
CA VAL A 267 -5.60 9.58 20.72
C VAL A 267 -4.07 9.63 20.56
N ALA A 268 -3.48 10.82 20.70
CA ALA A 268 -2.06 11.04 20.37
C ALA A 268 -1.08 10.33 21.33
N MET A 269 -1.46 10.15 22.59
CA MET A 269 -0.66 9.45 23.61
C MET A 269 -1.48 8.34 24.23
N SER A 270 -0.84 7.24 24.62
CA SER A 270 -1.54 6.12 25.24
C SER A 270 -2.29 6.59 26.49
N PRO A 271 -3.61 6.38 26.58
CA PRO A 271 -4.38 6.71 27.77
C PRO A 271 -4.17 5.68 28.89
N ILE A 272 -3.48 4.57 28.59
CA ILE A 272 -3.20 3.47 29.50
C ILE A 272 -2.08 3.91 30.46
N PRO A 273 -2.29 3.86 31.78
CA PRO A 273 -1.25 4.21 32.74
C PRO A 273 -0.06 3.26 32.61
N GLU A 274 1.15 3.81 32.61
CA GLU A 274 2.37 3.00 32.65
C GLU A 274 2.39 2.17 33.94
N THR A 275 2.14 0.87 33.83
CA THR A 275 2.35 -0.05 34.94
C THR A 275 3.86 -0.14 35.18
N LYS A 276 4.35 0.51 36.24
CA LYS A 276 5.71 0.28 36.75
C LYS A 276 5.84 -1.21 37.05
N LYS A 277 6.77 -1.88 36.37
CA LYS A 277 7.19 -3.23 36.72
C LYS A 277 7.82 -3.26 38.10
#